data_AF-A0A2U1QN06-F1
#
_entry.id   AF-A0A2U1QN06-F1
#
_cell.length_a   1.000
_cell.length_b   1.000
_cell.length_c   1.000
_cell.angle_alpha   90.00
_cell.angle_beta   90.00
_cell.angle_gamma   90.00
#
_symmetry.space_group_name_H-M   'P 1'
#
loop_
_entity.id
_entity.type
_entity.pdbx_description
1 polymer ?
#
loop_
_entity_poly.entity_id
_entity_poly.type
_entity_poly.pdbx_seq_one_letter_code
_entity_poly.pdbx_strand_id
1 'polypeptide(L)' 'MAPIAVGDSIPDGTLAYFDEQDQLQNASIHSLASGKKVVIFSAPGAFTPTCRYA' A
#
# COMPACT_ATOMS: atom_id res chain seq x y z
N MET A 1 -14.47 10.48 -5.36
CA MET A 1 -13.92 9.44 -6.25
C MET A 1 -14.80 8.20 -6.12
N ALA A 2 -15.06 7.47 -7.20
CA ALA A 2 -15.72 6.17 -7.11
C ALA A 2 -14.74 5.09 -6.61
N PRO A 3 -15.24 3.96 -6.06
CA PRO A 3 -14.40 2.80 -5.79
C PRO A 3 -13.67 2.32 -7.05
N ILE A 4 -12.43 1.85 -6.88
CA ILE A 4 -11.65 1.29 -7.99
C ILE A 4 -12.26 -0.03 -8.47
N ALA A 5 -12.26 -0.26 -9.78
CA ALA A 5 -12.78 -1.46 -10.41
C ALA A 5 -11.70 -2.20 -11.23
N VAL A 6 -12.04 -3.41 -11.68
CA VAL A 6 -11.16 -4.20 -12.54
C VAL A 6 -10.96 -3.48 -13.88
N GLY A 7 -9.70 -3.31 -14.29
CA GLY A 7 -9.32 -2.60 -15.49
C GLY A 7 -8.89 -1.15 -15.25
N ASP A 8 -9.20 -0.59 -14.08
CA ASP A 8 -8.73 0.75 -13.71
C ASP A 8 -7.23 0.76 -13.43
N SER A 9 -6.60 1.89 -13.76
CA SER A 9 -5.24 2.16 -13.33
C SER A 9 -5.25 2.66 -11.88
N ILE A 10 -4.36 2.10 -11.06
CA ILE A 10 -4.19 2.53 -9.67
C ILE A 10 -3.72 3.99 -9.65
N PRO A 11 -4.37 4.90 -8.89
CA PRO A 11 -3.92 6.27 -8.77
C PRO A 11 -2.54 6.33 -8.10
N ASP A 12 -1.70 7.25 -8.55
CA ASP A 12 -0.41 7.46 -7.89
C ASP A 12 -0.61 8.14 -6.52
N GLY A 13 0.33 7.88 -5.61
CA GLY A 13 0.30 8.39 -4.25
C GLY A 13 1.57 8.03 -3.49
N THR A 14 1.90 8.83 -2.49
CA THR A 14 3.08 8.61 -1.64
C THR A 14 2.68 7.91 -0.35
N LEU A 15 3.34 6.79 -0.06
CA LEU A 15 3.25 6.05 1.19
C LEU A 15 4.53 6.27 2.00
N ALA A 16 4.39 6.44 3.31
CA ALA A 16 5.52 6.57 4.22
C ALA A 16 5.70 5.30 5.04
N TYR A 17 6.95 4.86 5.23
CA TYR A 17 7.30 3.70 6.06
C TYR A 17 8.69 3.88 6.66
N PHE A 18 8.98 3.19 7.76
CA PHE A 18 10.33 3.13 8.34
C PHE A 18 11.08 1.92 7.78
N ASP A 19 12.34 2.14 7.40
CA ASP A 19 13.24 1.06 6.94
C ASP A 19 13.95 0.34 8.10
N GLU A 20 14.83 -0.60 7.75
CA GLU A 20 15.61 -1.39 8.72
C GLU A 20 16.60 -0.55 9.54
N GLN A 21 16.90 0.68 9.10
CA GLN A 21 17.77 1.64 9.78
C GLN A 21 16.96 2.69 10.56
N ASP A 22 15.66 2.43 10.78
CA ASP A 22 14.72 3.30 11.49
C ASP A 22 14.62 4.70 10.86
N GLN A 23 14.83 4.79 9.53
CA GLN A 23 14.70 6.04 8.78
C GLN A 23 13.35 6.12 8.09
N LEU A 24 12.72 7.30 8.15
CA LEU A 24 11.46 7.55 7.47
C LEU A 24 11.68 7.66 5.96
N GLN A 25 11.07 6.73 5.22
CA GLN A 25 11.08 6.70 3.77
C GLN A 25 9.73 7.13 3.21
N ASN A 26 9.75 7.81 2.07
CA ASN A 26 8.57 8.16 1.29
C ASN A 26 8.68 7.50 -0.08
N ALA A 27 7.74 6.61 -0.40
CA ALA A 27 7.72 5.89 -1.66
C ALA A 27 6.43 6.13 -2.43
N SER A 28 6.55 6.39 -3.74
CA SER A 28 5.41 6.38 -4.65
C SER A 28 4.93 4.95 -4.90
N ILE A 29 3.61 4.75 -4.93
CA ILE A 29 2.98 3.47 -5.28
C ILE A 29 3.45 3.00 -6.66
N HIS A 30 3.50 3.91 -7.64
CA HIS A 30 3.94 3.58 -9.00
C HIS A 30 5.41 3.18 -9.04
N SER A 31 6.27 3.82 -8.24
CA SER A 31 7.68 3.41 -8.12
C SER A 31 7.82 1.98 -7.59
N LEU A 32 6.98 1.59 -6.62
CA LEU A 32 6.99 0.24 -6.05
C LEU A 32 6.38 -0.82 -6.98
N ALA A 33 5.37 -0.45 -7.79
CA ALA A 33 4.56 -1.38 -8.58
C ALA A 33 4.95 -1.48 -10.06
N SER A 34 5.63 -0.48 -10.64
CA SER A 34 5.92 -0.41 -12.07
C SER A 34 6.75 -1.60 -12.54
N GLY A 35 6.34 -2.20 -13.67
CA GLY A 35 7.00 -3.36 -14.27
C GLY A 35 6.87 -4.66 -13.47
N LYS A 36 6.06 -4.69 -12.42
CA LYS A 36 5.88 -5.85 -11.53
C LYS A 36 4.42 -6.27 -11.46
N LYS A 37 4.19 -7.56 -11.20
CA LYS A 37 2.89 -8.05 -10.77
C LYS A 37 2.84 -7.95 -9.24
N VAL A 38 1.97 -7.10 -8.72
CA VAL A 38 1.89 -6.79 -7.28
C VAL A 38 0.51 -7.09 -6.71
N VAL A 39 0.44 -7.28 -5.39
CA VAL A 39 -0.80 -7.38 -4.62
C VAL A 39 -0.81 -6.24 -3.61
N ILE A 40 -1.88 -5.46 -3.61
CA ILE A 40 -2.10 -4.39 -2.63
C ILE A 40 -3.39 -4.75 -1.87
N PHE A 41 -3.32 -4.80 -0.55
CA PHE A 41 -4.47 -5.00 0.32
C PHE A 41 -4.43 -3.96 1.45
N SER A 42 -5.60 -3.63 1.98
CA SER A 42 -5.74 -2.70 3.10
C SER A 42 -6.45 -3.36 4.26
N ALA A 43 -6.14 -2.88 5.46
CA ALA A 43 -6.76 -3.27 6.71
C ALA A 43 -7.46 -2.04 7.32
N PRO A 44 -8.57 -2.22 8.06
CA PRO A 44 -9.21 -1.12 8.79
C PRO A 44 -8.29 -0.41 9.79
N GLY A 45 -7.33 -1.12 10.39
CA GLY A 45 -6.37 -0.54 11.31
C GLY A 45 -5.37 -1.56 11.84
N ALA A 46 -4.16 -1.08 12.13
CA ALA A 46 -3.12 -1.87 12.76
C ALA A 46 -3.60 -2.39 14.14
N PHE A 47 -3.19 -3.61 14.48
CA PHE A 47 -3.46 -4.28 15.76
C PHE A 47 -4.93 -4.59 16.10
N THR A 48 -5.87 -4.36 15.17
CA THR A 48 -7.26 -4.81 15.37
C THR A 48 -7.34 -6.34 15.34
N PRO A 49 -8.28 -6.98 16.08
CA PRO A 49 -8.28 -8.43 16.27
C PRO A 49 -8.24 -9.23 14.97
N THR A 50 -9.09 -8.87 14.00
CA THR A 50 -9.12 -9.54 12.68
C THR A 50 -7.83 -9.31 11.91
N CYS A 51 -7.26 -8.11 11.93
CA CYS A 51 -6.06 -7.81 11.14
C CYS A 51 -4.77 -8.40 11.73
N ARG A 52 -4.81 -8.81 13.00
CA ARG A 52 -3.65 -9.37 13.72
C ARG A 52 -3.66 -10.90 13.80
N TYR A 53 -4.84 -11.50 13.94
CA TYR A 53 -4.97 -12.93 14.26
C TYR A 53 -5.70 -13.75 13.21
N ALA A 54 -6.36 -13.12 12.24
CA ALA A 54 -6.98 -13.82 11.12
C ALA A 54 -6.00 -13.98 9.95
#